data_AF-A0A355GD24-F1
#
_entry.id   AF-A0A355GD24-F1
#
_cell.length_a   1.000
_cell.length_b   1.000
_cell.length_c   1.000
_cell.angle_alpha   90.00
_cell.angle_beta   90.00
_cell.angle_gamma   90.00
#
_symmetry.space_group_name_H-M   'P 1'
#
loop_
_entity.id
_entity.type
_entity.pdbx_description
1 polymer ?
#
loop_
_entity_poly.entity_id
_entity_poly.type
_entity_poly.pdbx_seq_one_letter_code
_entity_poly.pdbx_strand_id
1 'polypeptide(L)'
;MDFPEKIVIDQNNFMTDQNRTERDENAKMHSACFAEVKQMPVLTSSYSGRFMKIAFRLIAGVIVLAISAMSGTLLAEDEVEFSTIIADGSETTDTLDGISSVVPGNGMGTLFRAGHQAGKTVGLDESISHIEAMPYLFTHTKNPDDAGMLFGNFRLWRTNRGNLGGGAGLGYRFYNYDSDRIFGASFYYDRDDSTNKIFQQLALNVETMGRYWDANGNFYLPIGNRRQELSLDFNEGSQRFSEFNVLYDQTRTLGTAMRGFDAEIGVPIYGELAQQFQARAYAGTYGFQASESEDVWGWRGRLQAYPLPNVLTELSITSDDTFNTNVFFNVTWTFAGRPEWNEMEKSTQMYRMAERVRKNYNVVIEQKKVVDSGLVAINPDTGLPWTISHVDSYAAPGGTGTVLDPYQTIPDAQAGPDRDIIFTHAGSFYDNAAPITLTAGERVLGEGQGVDHFINISGFGPKLLPNSPAYGDPLRPDSFVRPTFNDTVGDGVILASDSEFSGFILNDPTGRGVVGIGVSETTVNYVDVNNAVGEGIYLSSVSGSLDFESTNVTNSTGDAFVVDGGDALVRFDTGTIENTD
;
A
#
# COMPACT_ATOMS: atom_id res chain seq x y z
N MET A 1 -11.28 -89.09 -52.38
CA MET A 1 -10.29 -88.07 -51.98
C MET A 1 -10.37 -87.94 -50.47
N ASP A 2 -9.55 -88.77 -49.84
CA ASP A 2 -8.74 -88.58 -48.63
C ASP A 2 -9.30 -87.82 -47.41
N PHE A 3 -9.42 -88.58 -46.32
CA PHE A 3 -9.22 -88.16 -44.92
C PHE A 3 -7.74 -87.81 -44.68
N PRO A 4 -7.36 -86.95 -43.70
CA PRO A 4 -7.41 -87.24 -42.25
C PRO A 4 -7.71 -85.97 -41.40
N GLU A 5 -7.73 -85.84 -40.08
CA GLU A 5 -7.49 -86.69 -38.90
C GLU A 5 -8.08 -85.97 -37.65
N LYS A 6 -8.24 -86.73 -36.57
CA LYS A 6 -8.70 -86.34 -35.22
C LYS A 6 -7.95 -85.15 -34.60
N ILE A 7 -8.66 -84.37 -33.79
CA ILE A 7 -8.20 -84.03 -32.42
C ILE A 7 -9.38 -84.22 -31.45
N VAL A 8 -9.10 -84.97 -30.39
CA VAL A 8 -9.99 -85.36 -29.28
C VAL A 8 -9.89 -84.32 -28.15
N ILE A 9 -11.04 -84.03 -27.52
CA ILE A 9 -11.29 -83.15 -26.36
C ILE A 9 -10.79 -83.86 -25.08
N ASP A 10 -10.15 -83.20 -24.09
CA ASP A 10 -10.73 -82.62 -22.86
C ASP A 10 -9.54 -82.32 -21.89
N GLN A 11 -9.55 -81.54 -20.80
CA GLN A 11 -10.58 -81.11 -19.86
C GLN A 11 -9.94 -80.04 -18.93
N ASN A 12 -10.47 -78.81 -18.88
CA ASN A 12 -10.49 -77.89 -17.71
C ASN A 12 -10.85 -76.44 -18.11
N ASN A 13 -12.07 -76.05 -17.72
CA ASN A 13 -12.54 -74.73 -17.24
C ASN A 13 -12.65 -73.54 -18.22
N PHE A 14 -13.85 -73.09 -18.65
CA PHE A 14 -14.81 -72.19 -17.94
C PHE A 14 -14.11 -70.90 -17.41
N MET A 15 -14.42 -69.65 -17.80
CA MET A 15 -15.70 -68.95 -18.07
C MET A 15 -15.50 -67.65 -18.91
N THR A 16 -16.36 -67.52 -19.94
CA THR A 16 -17.18 -66.37 -20.41
C THR A 16 -16.63 -64.94 -20.57
N ASP A 17 -16.72 -64.43 -21.81
CA ASP A 17 -16.82 -63.01 -22.15
C ASP A 17 -17.87 -62.82 -23.26
N GLN A 18 -19.00 -62.17 -22.94
CA GLN A 18 -19.94 -61.58 -23.90
C GLN A 18 -20.66 -60.41 -23.21
N ASN A 19 -20.43 -59.18 -23.69
CA ASN A 19 -21.51 -58.37 -24.27
C ASN A 19 -21.00 -57.09 -24.94
N ARG A 20 -21.39 -56.96 -26.20
CA ARG A 20 -21.32 -55.77 -27.06
C ARG A 20 -22.70 -55.11 -27.02
N THR A 21 -22.79 -53.81 -26.78
CA THR A 21 -23.96 -52.98 -27.14
C THR A 21 -23.53 -51.63 -27.70
N GLU A 22 -24.40 -51.10 -28.54
CA GLU A 22 -24.20 -50.13 -29.61
C GLU A 22 -23.86 -48.71 -29.13
N ARG A 23 -23.04 -48.02 -29.94
CA ARG A 23 -22.38 -46.74 -29.61
C ARG A 23 -23.14 -45.59 -30.27
N ASP A 24 -23.67 -44.68 -29.45
CA ASP A 24 -24.44 -43.47 -29.80
C ASP A 24 -23.68 -42.51 -30.74
N GLU A 25 -24.39 -41.93 -31.72
CA GLU A 25 -23.88 -41.04 -32.77
C GLU A 25 -23.44 -39.65 -32.26
N ASN A 26 -23.74 -39.31 -31.00
CA ASN A 26 -23.29 -38.07 -30.35
C ASN A 26 -21.77 -38.02 -30.06
N ALA A 27 -21.07 -39.17 -30.09
CA ALA A 27 -19.61 -39.22 -29.92
C ALA A 27 -18.82 -38.57 -31.09
N LYS A 28 -19.48 -38.30 -32.24
CA LYS A 28 -18.83 -37.66 -33.39
C LYS A 28 -18.78 -36.13 -33.29
N MET A 29 -19.69 -35.48 -32.55
CA MET A 29 -19.68 -34.01 -32.40
C MET A 29 -18.54 -33.51 -31.50
N HIS A 30 -18.17 -34.28 -30.48
CA HIS A 30 -17.05 -33.94 -29.58
C HIS A 30 -15.66 -34.08 -30.23
N SER A 31 -15.53 -34.89 -31.30
CA SER A 31 -14.29 -35.03 -32.06
C SER A 31 -14.06 -33.90 -33.07
N ALA A 32 -15.09 -33.14 -33.46
CA ALA A 32 -14.96 -32.04 -34.41
C ALA A 32 -14.34 -30.79 -33.77
N CYS A 33 -14.63 -30.54 -32.48
CA CYS A 33 -14.09 -29.40 -31.73
C CYS A 33 -12.55 -29.50 -31.52
N PHE A 34 -11.95 -30.69 -31.62
CA PHE A 34 -10.51 -30.88 -31.56
C PHE A 34 -9.77 -30.60 -32.89
N ALA A 35 -10.48 -30.59 -34.02
CA ALA A 35 -9.86 -30.43 -35.33
C ALA A 35 -9.58 -28.95 -35.69
N GLU A 36 -10.36 -28.02 -35.15
CA GLU A 36 -10.29 -26.59 -35.53
C GLU A 36 -9.19 -25.81 -34.79
N VAL A 37 -8.72 -26.30 -33.63
CA VAL A 37 -7.60 -25.71 -32.88
C VAL A 37 -6.22 -26.02 -33.51
N LYS A 38 -6.17 -26.89 -34.52
CA LYS A 38 -4.91 -27.29 -35.19
C LYS A 38 -4.42 -26.34 -36.28
N GLN A 39 -5.23 -25.39 -36.77
CA GLN A 39 -4.93 -24.65 -38.02
C GLN A 39 -4.71 -23.13 -37.86
N MET A 40 -4.05 -22.67 -36.81
CA MET A 40 -3.55 -21.28 -36.75
C MET A 40 -2.04 -21.24 -37.07
N PRO A 41 -1.61 -20.59 -38.18
CA PRO A 41 -0.19 -20.48 -38.51
C PRO A 41 0.41 -19.22 -37.88
N VAL A 42 1.42 -19.33 -37.01
CA VAL A 42 2.29 -18.19 -36.68
C VAL A 42 3.73 -18.61 -36.39
N LEU A 43 4.65 -17.90 -37.04
CA LEU A 43 6.10 -17.91 -36.85
C LEU A 43 6.53 -17.33 -35.50
N THR A 44 7.42 -18.02 -34.77
CA THR A 44 8.61 -17.49 -34.04
C THR A 44 9.13 -18.54 -33.05
N SER A 45 10.46 -18.62 -32.92
CA SER A 45 11.21 -19.64 -32.19
C SER A 45 11.66 -19.16 -30.82
N SER A 46 11.13 -19.75 -29.75
CA SER A 46 11.73 -19.71 -28.42
C SER A 46 11.17 -20.86 -27.57
N TYR A 47 12.04 -21.48 -26.75
CA TYR A 47 11.67 -22.58 -25.85
C TYR A 47 10.63 -22.15 -24.78
N SER A 48 10.55 -20.87 -24.39
CA SER A 48 9.52 -20.35 -23.45
C SER A 48 8.11 -20.34 -24.07
N GLY A 49 8.02 -20.14 -25.39
CA GLY A 49 6.76 -20.17 -26.12
C GLY A 49 6.11 -21.57 -26.19
N ARG A 50 6.87 -22.66 -25.99
CA ARG A 50 6.33 -24.03 -26.02
C ARG A 50 5.57 -24.40 -24.74
N PHE A 51 6.07 -24.01 -23.57
CA PHE A 51 5.37 -24.19 -22.28
C PHE A 51 4.11 -23.31 -22.21
N MET A 52 4.23 -22.06 -22.67
CA MET A 52 3.11 -21.12 -22.75
C MET A 52 2.00 -21.61 -23.68
N LYS A 53 2.35 -22.23 -24.82
CA LYS A 53 1.40 -22.89 -25.74
C LYS A 53 0.65 -24.06 -25.09
N ILE A 54 1.30 -24.81 -24.22
CA ILE A 54 0.66 -25.95 -23.51
C ILE A 54 -0.28 -25.42 -22.44
N ALA A 55 0.15 -24.45 -21.63
CA ALA A 55 -0.67 -23.84 -20.59
C ALA A 55 -1.91 -23.12 -21.15
N PHE A 56 -1.77 -22.30 -22.21
CA PHE A 56 -2.91 -21.64 -22.85
C PHE A 56 -3.90 -22.62 -23.48
N ARG A 57 -3.42 -23.70 -24.11
CA ARG A 57 -4.28 -24.74 -24.68
C ARG A 57 -5.02 -25.54 -23.61
N LEU A 58 -4.37 -25.80 -22.48
CA LEU A 58 -4.98 -26.42 -21.30
C LEU A 58 -6.06 -25.50 -20.70
N ILE A 59 -5.75 -24.22 -20.50
CA ILE A 59 -6.68 -23.23 -19.95
C ILE A 59 -7.89 -23.02 -20.88
N ALA A 60 -7.67 -22.86 -22.18
CA ALA A 60 -8.76 -22.77 -23.16
C ALA A 60 -9.61 -24.05 -23.21
N GLY A 61 -8.98 -25.22 -23.11
CA GLY A 61 -9.68 -26.51 -23.01
C GLY A 61 -10.55 -26.61 -21.76
N VAL A 62 -10.05 -26.15 -20.61
CA VAL A 62 -10.80 -26.11 -19.33
C VAL A 62 -11.97 -25.14 -19.42
N ILE A 63 -11.80 -23.96 -20.03
CA ILE A 63 -12.88 -22.99 -20.24
C ILE A 63 -13.98 -23.59 -21.13
N VAL A 64 -13.62 -24.22 -22.25
CA VAL A 64 -14.58 -24.86 -23.15
C VAL A 64 -15.30 -26.02 -22.48
N LEU A 65 -14.59 -26.86 -21.70
CA LEU A 65 -15.19 -27.95 -20.91
C LEU A 65 -16.15 -27.41 -19.83
N ALA A 66 -15.77 -26.35 -19.13
CA ALA A 66 -16.62 -25.71 -18.12
C ALA A 66 -17.88 -25.10 -18.75
N ILE A 67 -17.75 -24.38 -19.89
CA ILE A 67 -18.90 -23.81 -20.62
C ILE A 67 -19.80 -24.92 -21.18
N SER A 68 -19.22 -26.00 -21.71
CA SER A 68 -19.98 -27.14 -22.23
C SER A 68 -20.73 -27.89 -21.12
N ALA A 69 -20.10 -28.07 -19.95
CA ALA A 69 -20.75 -28.67 -18.78
C ALA A 69 -21.89 -27.78 -18.23
N MET A 70 -21.71 -26.45 -18.22
CA MET A 70 -22.78 -25.50 -17.86
C MET A 70 -23.94 -25.49 -18.86
N SER A 71 -23.67 -25.78 -20.14
CA SER A 71 -24.71 -25.85 -21.19
C SER A 71 -25.49 -27.17 -21.14
N GLY A 72 -24.83 -28.27 -20.75
CA GLY A 72 -25.46 -29.60 -20.63
C GLY A 72 -26.39 -29.75 -19.42
N THR A 73 -26.19 -28.97 -18.35
CA THR A 73 -27.08 -28.95 -17.19
C THR A 73 -28.34 -28.10 -17.40
N LEU A 74 -28.27 -27.07 -18.25
CA LEU A 74 -29.43 -26.23 -18.66
C LEU A 74 -30.41 -26.94 -19.59
N LEU A 75 -30.05 -28.09 -20.17
CA LEU A 75 -30.89 -28.87 -21.08
C LEU A 75 -31.53 -30.10 -20.43
N ALA A 76 -31.36 -30.30 -19.12
CA ALA A 76 -31.88 -31.44 -18.37
C ALA A 76 -33.23 -31.14 -17.67
N GLU A 77 -34.07 -30.28 -18.27
CA GLU A 77 -35.35 -29.82 -17.70
C GLU A 77 -36.60 -30.47 -18.32
N ASP A 78 -36.46 -31.53 -19.13
CA ASP A 78 -37.62 -32.28 -19.63
C ASP A 78 -37.86 -33.54 -18.79
N GLU A 79 -38.92 -33.49 -17.96
CA GLU A 79 -39.56 -34.64 -17.32
C GLU A 79 -39.96 -35.68 -18.38
N VAL A 80 -39.47 -36.91 -18.26
CA VAL A 80 -40.01 -38.05 -19.02
C VAL A 80 -40.41 -39.14 -18.03
N GLU A 81 -41.70 -39.19 -17.71
CA GLU A 81 -42.33 -40.35 -17.07
C GLU A 81 -42.38 -41.53 -18.07
N PHE A 82 -41.85 -42.68 -17.68
CA PHE A 82 -42.06 -43.94 -18.39
C PHE A 82 -42.97 -44.86 -17.58
N SER A 83 -44.21 -45.04 -18.03
CA SER A 83 -45.07 -46.13 -17.55
C SER A 83 -44.70 -47.42 -18.28
N THR A 84 -44.16 -48.42 -17.58
CA THR A 84 -44.01 -49.77 -18.12
C THR A 84 -45.07 -50.68 -17.52
N ILE A 85 -46.00 -51.15 -18.35
CA ILE A 85 -46.99 -52.18 -18.00
C ILE A 85 -46.33 -53.55 -18.17
N ILE A 86 -46.25 -54.34 -17.09
CA ILE A 86 -45.86 -55.75 -17.16
C ILE A 86 -47.13 -56.61 -17.28
N ALA A 87 -47.11 -57.56 -18.21
CA ALA A 87 -48.19 -58.49 -18.52
C ALA A 87 -48.35 -59.61 -17.47
N ASP A 88 -48.76 -59.26 -16.25
CA ASP A 88 -49.40 -60.18 -15.28
C ASP A 88 -50.28 -59.45 -14.22
N GLY A 89 -50.51 -58.14 -14.35
CA GLY A 89 -51.51 -57.44 -13.53
C GLY A 89 -51.24 -57.36 -12.03
N SER A 90 -50.01 -57.59 -11.56
CA SER A 90 -49.62 -57.27 -10.18
C SER A 90 -49.06 -55.84 -10.12
N GLU A 91 -49.67 -55.00 -9.29
CA GLU A 91 -49.11 -53.70 -8.91
C GLU A 91 -48.09 -53.90 -7.79
N THR A 92 -46.82 -53.70 -8.09
CA THR A 92 -45.81 -53.41 -7.06
C THR A 92 -45.49 -51.93 -7.13
N THR A 93 -45.84 -51.19 -6.07
CA THR A 93 -45.19 -49.92 -5.76
C THR A 93 -43.75 -50.20 -5.37
N ASP A 94 -42.87 -50.31 -6.37
CA ASP A 94 -41.44 -50.15 -6.17
C ASP A 94 -41.17 -48.65 -6.12
N THR A 95 -40.97 -48.14 -4.91
CA THR A 95 -40.29 -46.87 -4.71
C THR A 95 -38.93 -46.97 -5.38
N LEU A 96 -38.52 -45.92 -6.09
CA LEU A 96 -37.22 -45.77 -6.75
C LEU A 96 -36.07 -45.68 -5.71
N ASP A 97 -35.95 -46.68 -4.85
CA ASP A 97 -34.82 -46.91 -3.96
C ASP A 97 -33.79 -47.73 -4.73
N GLY A 98 -32.83 -47.06 -5.38
CA GLY A 98 -31.79 -47.82 -6.09
C GLY A 98 -30.80 -47.06 -6.96
N ILE A 99 -30.95 -45.75 -7.18
CA ILE A 99 -29.85 -44.95 -7.75
C ILE A 99 -29.10 -44.34 -6.59
N SER A 100 -27.92 -44.92 -6.28
CA SER A 100 -26.93 -44.31 -5.40
C SER A 100 -26.56 -42.93 -5.93
N SER A 101 -27.22 -41.90 -5.40
CA SER A 101 -26.88 -40.50 -5.66
C SER A 101 -25.45 -40.24 -5.18
N VAL A 102 -24.54 -39.89 -6.09
CA VAL A 102 -23.15 -39.44 -5.81
C VAL A 102 -23.13 -37.99 -5.31
N VAL A 103 -24.23 -37.51 -4.74
CA VAL A 103 -24.23 -36.25 -3.99
C VAL A 103 -23.69 -36.55 -2.58
N PRO A 104 -22.58 -35.90 -2.16
CA PRO A 104 -22.05 -36.06 -0.80
C PRO A 104 -23.11 -35.76 0.24
N GLY A 105 -23.01 -36.39 1.41
CA GLY A 105 -24.09 -36.56 2.42
C GLY A 105 -24.79 -35.32 2.98
N ASN A 106 -24.50 -34.11 2.49
CA ASN A 106 -25.34 -32.93 2.60
C ASN A 106 -25.23 -32.14 1.28
N GLY A 107 -26.25 -32.22 0.42
CA GLY A 107 -26.26 -31.59 -0.90
C GLY A 107 -26.06 -30.06 -0.90
N MET A 108 -26.07 -29.40 0.25
CA MET A 108 -25.69 -27.99 0.42
C MET A 108 -25.06 -27.73 1.79
N GLY A 109 -24.27 -26.66 1.92
CA GLY A 109 -23.68 -26.26 3.19
C GLY A 109 -22.92 -24.93 3.12
N THR A 110 -22.21 -24.56 4.19
CA THR A 110 -21.33 -23.38 4.21
C THR A 110 -20.04 -23.66 4.94
N LEU A 111 -18.93 -23.61 4.21
CA LEU A 111 -17.58 -23.76 4.74
C LEU A 111 -17.12 -22.46 5.40
N PHE A 112 -16.64 -22.55 6.64
CA PHE A 112 -16.01 -21.42 7.32
C PHE A 112 -14.52 -21.66 7.54
N ARG A 113 -13.71 -20.65 7.21
CA ARG A 113 -12.25 -20.68 7.35
C ARG A 113 -11.76 -19.43 8.05
N ALA A 114 -10.69 -19.59 8.82
CA ALA A 114 -9.92 -18.48 9.37
C ALA A 114 -8.43 -18.77 9.17
N GLY A 115 -7.61 -17.74 9.02
CA GLY A 115 -6.19 -17.95 8.79
C GLY A 115 -5.34 -16.70 8.92
N HIS A 116 -4.03 -16.92 8.85
CA HIS A 116 -3.03 -15.87 8.90
C HIS A 116 -1.96 -16.13 7.84
N GLN A 117 -1.61 -15.09 7.09
CA GLN A 117 -0.52 -15.04 6.14
C GLN A 117 0.56 -14.15 6.71
N ALA A 118 1.73 -14.72 6.98
CA ALA A 118 2.89 -14.02 7.49
C ALA A 118 3.93 -13.80 6.39
N GLY A 119 4.46 -12.58 6.30
CA GLY A 119 5.50 -12.22 5.34
C GLY A 119 4.98 -11.32 4.21
N LYS A 120 5.77 -11.23 3.14
CA LYS A 120 5.48 -10.37 1.98
C LYS A 120 5.10 -11.22 0.78
N THR A 121 4.29 -10.67 -0.12
CA THR A 121 3.97 -11.28 -1.41
C THR A 121 3.81 -10.20 -2.49
N VAL A 122 3.53 -10.62 -3.71
CA VAL A 122 3.40 -9.72 -4.87
C VAL A 122 2.33 -8.66 -4.60
N GLY A 123 2.75 -7.39 -4.56
CA GLY A 123 1.88 -6.24 -4.29
C GLY A 123 1.36 -6.13 -2.85
N LEU A 124 1.93 -6.86 -1.88
CA LEU A 124 1.54 -6.78 -0.46
C LEU A 124 2.77 -6.92 0.44
N ASP A 125 3.09 -5.83 1.14
CA ASP A 125 4.25 -5.71 2.03
C ASP A 125 3.95 -6.05 3.51
N GLU A 126 2.76 -6.57 3.80
CA GLU A 126 2.28 -6.84 5.15
C GLU A 126 1.63 -8.22 5.30
N SER A 127 1.73 -8.76 6.51
CA SER A 127 0.95 -9.93 6.91
C SER A 127 -0.54 -9.62 7.01
N ILE A 128 -1.39 -10.60 6.69
CA ILE A 128 -2.84 -10.49 6.78
C ILE A 128 -3.47 -11.60 7.61
N SER A 129 -4.47 -11.26 8.40
CA SER A 129 -5.38 -12.22 9.02
C SER A 129 -6.70 -12.21 8.27
N HIS A 130 -7.28 -13.37 7.99
CA HIS A 130 -8.46 -13.49 7.15
C HIS A 130 -9.52 -14.44 7.71
N ILE A 131 -10.76 -14.18 7.32
CA ILE A 131 -11.92 -15.06 7.50
C ILE A 131 -12.59 -15.27 6.14
N GLU A 132 -13.13 -16.46 5.92
CA GLU A 132 -13.80 -16.84 4.68
C GLU A 132 -15.08 -17.63 4.98
N ALA A 133 -16.14 -17.32 4.26
CA ALA A 133 -17.39 -18.07 4.24
C ALA A 133 -17.69 -18.49 2.81
N MET A 134 -17.86 -19.79 2.59
CA MET A 134 -18.06 -20.39 1.26
C MET A 134 -19.31 -21.26 1.28
N PRO A 135 -20.51 -20.69 1.03
CA PRO A 135 -21.71 -21.48 0.79
C PRO A 135 -21.55 -22.31 -0.48
N TYR A 136 -22.03 -23.55 -0.47
CA TYR A 136 -21.99 -24.46 -1.61
C TYR A 136 -23.29 -25.26 -1.74
N LEU A 137 -23.57 -25.67 -2.97
CA LEU A 137 -24.67 -26.53 -3.38
C LEU A 137 -24.13 -27.54 -4.38
N PHE A 138 -24.21 -28.82 -4.05
CA PHE A 138 -23.97 -29.90 -5.01
C PHE A 138 -25.18 -30.07 -5.91
N THR A 139 -24.92 -30.20 -7.21
CA THR A 139 -25.93 -30.35 -8.25
C THR A 139 -25.75 -31.69 -8.92
N HIS A 140 -26.86 -32.31 -9.29
CA HIS A 140 -26.85 -33.49 -10.14
C HIS A 140 -26.29 -33.14 -11.52
N THR A 141 -25.67 -34.13 -12.16
CA THR A 141 -25.20 -34.01 -13.53
C THR A 141 -25.79 -35.15 -14.37
N LYS A 142 -25.67 -35.05 -15.70
CA LYS A 142 -26.27 -36.05 -16.61
C LYS A 142 -25.71 -37.46 -16.38
N ASN A 143 -24.44 -37.56 -15.99
CA ASN A 143 -23.84 -38.83 -15.60
C ASN A 143 -24.04 -39.02 -14.09
N PRO A 144 -24.59 -40.16 -13.65
CA PRO A 144 -24.90 -40.39 -12.24
C PRO A 144 -23.64 -40.43 -11.34
N ASP A 145 -22.47 -40.72 -11.92
CA ASP A 145 -21.19 -40.79 -11.21
C ASP A 145 -20.44 -39.45 -11.15
N ASP A 146 -20.84 -38.46 -11.97
CA ASP A 146 -20.25 -37.13 -12.01
C ASP A 146 -20.99 -36.17 -11.05
N ALA A 147 -20.28 -35.17 -10.53
CA ALA A 147 -20.84 -34.23 -9.56
C ALA A 147 -20.57 -32.77 -9.92
N GLY A 148 -21.59 -31.93 -9.82
CA GLY A 148 -21.47 -30.47 -9.93
C GLY A 148 -21.50 -29.81 -8.56
N MET A 149 -20.80 -28.70 -8.39
CA MET A 149 -20.83 -27.90 -7.17
C MET A 149 -20.83 -26.41 -7.51
N LEU A 150 -21.96 -25.75 -7.27
CA LEU A 150 -22.06 -24.30 -7.26
C LEU A 150 -21.58 -23.78 -5.90
N PHE A 151 -20.80 -22.70 -5.86
CA PHE A 151 -20.38 -22.08 -4.61
C PHE A 151 -20.32 -20.56 -4.68
N GLY A 152 -20.60 -19.93 -3.56
CA GLY A 152 -20.21 -18.56 -3.28
C GLY A 152 -18.94 -18.53 -2.42
N ASN A 153 -18.21 -17.42 -2.44
CA ASN A 153 -17.02 -17.26 -1.61
C ASN A 153 -16.91 -15.80 -1.16
N PHE A 154 -17.10 -15.57 0.13
CA PHE A 154 -16.95 -14.29 0.79
C PHE A 154 -15.70 -14.30 1.65
N ARG A 155 -14.86 -13.29 1.50
CA ARG A 155 -13.56 -13.21 2.15
C ARG A 155 -13.39 -11.83 2.73
N LEU A 156 -12.96 -11.77 3.98
CA LEU A 156 -12.55 -10.54 4.64
C LEU A 156 -11.17 -10.75 5.22
N TRP A 157 -10.33 -9.72 5.16
CA TRP A 157 -8.99 -9.75 5.70
C TRP A 157 -8.60 -8.40 6.28
N ARG A 158 -7.63 -8.44 7.20
CA ARG A 158 -7.08 -7.28 7.89
C ARG A 158 -5.56 -7.38 7.90
N THR A 159 -4.88 -6.29 7.54
CA THR A 159 -3.42 -6.20 7.66
C THR A 159 -3.01 -5.93 9.11
N ASN A 160 -1.74 -6.15 9.42
CA ASN A 160 -1.21 -5.87 10.76
C ASN A 160 -1.34 -4.38 11.16
N ARG A 161 -1.25 -3.44 10.21
CA ARG A 161 -1.44 -2.00 10.46
C ARG A 161 -2.91 -1.60 10.62
N GLY A 162 -3.84 -2.51 10.37
CA GLY A 162 -5.27 -2.31 10.59
C GLY A 162 -6.09 -2.02 9.33
N ASN A 163 -5.45 -2.00 8.16
CA ASN A 163 -6.13 -1.85 6.87
C ASN A 163 -7.00 -3.07 6.57
N LEU A 164 -8.11 -2.86 5.86
CA LEU A 164 -9.08 -3.90 5.57
C LEU A 164 -9.20 -4.18 4.09
N GLY A 165 -9.55 -5.40 3.74
CA GLY A 165 -9.98 -5.71 2.39
C GLY A 165 -10.76 -7.00 2.37
N GLY A 166 -11.18 -7.37 1.18
CA GLY A 166 -12.02 -8.52 1.00
C GLY A 166 -12.55 -8.65 -0.41
N GLY A 167 -13.31 -9.70 -0.61
CA GLY A 167 -13.93 -9.97 -1.90
C GLY A 167 -15.10 -10.91 -1.78
N ALA A 168 -15.93 -10.87 -2.80
CA ALA A 168 -17.05 -11.78 -2.98
C ALA A 168 -16.95 -12.39 -4.38
N GLY A 169 -17.21 -13.69 -4.47
CA GLY A 169 -17.20 -14.40 -5.74
C GLY A 169 -18.20 -15.53 -5.80
N LEU A 170 -18.43 -15.98 -7.02
CA LEU A 170 -19.28 -17.10 -7.38
C LEU A 170 -18.51 -18.03 -8.30
N GLY A 171 -18.71 -19.34 -8.18
CA GLY A 171 -18.02 -20.31 -9.00
C GLY A 171 -18.75 -21.63 -9.12
N TYR A 172 -18.29 -22.41 -10.09
CA TYR A 172 -18.79 -23.75 -10.36
C TYR A 172 -17.61 -24.71 -10.49
N ARG A 173 -17.72 -25.88 -9.85
CA ARG A 173 -16.80 -27.02 -9.99
C ARG A 173 -17.57 -28.21 -10.55
N PHE A 174 -16.95 -28.91 -11.48
CA PHE A 174 -17.43 -30.15 -12.05
C PHE A 174 -16.40 -31.25 -11.81
N TYR A 175 -16.81 -32.29 -11.12
CA TYR A 175 -16.06 -33.52 -10.94
C TYR A 175 -16.47 -34.54 -12.00
N ASN A 176 -15.48 -35.00 -12.76
CA ASN A 176 -15.62 -36.08 -13.72
C ASN A 176 -15.02 -37.37 -13.15
N TYR A 177 -15.85 -38.41 -13.04
CA TYR A 177 -15.49 -39.69 -12.46
C TYR A 177 -14.50 -40.48 -13.33
N ASP A 178 -14.73 -40.54 -14.65
CA ASP A 178 -13.89 -41.29 -15.60
C ASP A 178 -12.42 -40.89 -15.58
N SER A 179 -12.17 -39.59 -15.44
CA SER A 179 -10.81 -39.03 -15.38
C SER A 179 -10.32 -38.74 -13.96
N ASP A 180 -11.15 -39.01 -12.95
CA ASP A 180 -10.95 -38.68 -11.54
C ASP A 180 -10.42 -37.24 -11.37
N ARG A 181 -11.17 -36.27 -11.91
CA ARG A 181 -10.70 -34.90 -12.09
C ARG A 181 -11.77 -33.85 -11.87
N ILE A 182 -11.38 -32.77 -11.19
CA ILE A 182 -12.21 -31.58 -11.01
C ILE A 182 -11.80 -30.52 -12.03
N PHE A 183 -12.77 -29.82 -12.60
CA PHE A 183 -12.63 -28.61 -13.37
C PHE A 183 -13.45 -27.50 -12.72
N GLY A 184 -12.90 -26.30 -12.61
CA GLY A 184 -13.58 -25.20 -11.96
C GLY A 184 -13.36 -23.88 -12.66
N ALA A 185 -14.35 -23.01 -12.54
CA ALA A 185 -14.25 -21.60 -12.91
C ALA A 185 -14.98 -20.74 -11.88
N SER A 186 -14.42 -19.57 -11.58
CA SER A 186 -15.02 -18.64 -10.63
C SER A 186 -14.72 -17.19 -10.96
N PHE A 187 -15.64 -16.30 -10.59
CA PHE A 187 -15.55 -14.86 -10.80
C PHE A 187 -15.61 -14.14 -9.46
N TYR A 188 -14.84 -13.08 -9.31
CA TYR A 188 -14.72 -12.31 -8.08
C TYR A 188 -14.76 -10.81 -8.33
N TYR A 189 -15.30 -10.10 -7.35
CA TYR A 189 -15.05 -8.69 -7.10
C TYR A 189 -14.25 -8.56 -5.81
N ASP A 190 -13.15 -7.81 -5.85
CA ASP A 190 -12.29 -7.54 -4.70
C ASP A 190 -12.19 -6.04 -4.42
N ARG A 191 -12.10 -5.70 -3.14
CA ARG A 191 -11.83 -4.37 -2.61
C ARG A 191 -10.67 -4.47 -1.62
N ASP A 192 -9.66 -3.63 -1.82
CA ASP A 192 -8.40 -3.66 -1.08
C ASP A 192 -8.04 -2.26 -0.58
N ASP A 193 -7.81 -2.11 0.72
CA ASP A 193 -7.35 -0.87 1.36
C ASP A 193 -5.95 -1.02 2.02
N SER A 194 -5.20 -2.07 1.67
CA SER A 194 -3.88 -2.37 2.25
C SER A 194 -2.87 -1.23 2.11
N THR A 195 -3.02 -0.37 1.10
CA THR A 195 -2.17 0.79 0.82
C THR A 195 -2.72 2.12 1.38
N ASN A 196 -3.66 2.10 2.34
CA ASN A 196 -4.38 3.28 2.87
C ASN A 196 -5.27 4.01 1.84
N LYS A 197 -5.42 3.43 0.66
CA LYS A 197 -6.31 3.89 -0.41
C LYS A 197 -7.01 2.67 -0.97
N ILE A 198 -8.28 2.86 -1.35
CA ILE A 198 -9.13 1.79 -1.83
C ILE A 198 -8.84 1.53 -3.31
N PHE A 199 -8.43 0.31 -3.62
CA PHE A 199 -8.37 -0.23 -4.97
C PHE A 199 -9.38 -1.36 -5.13
N GLN A 200 -9.84 -1.55 -6.37
CA GLN A 200 -10.87 -2.53 -6.71
C GLN A 200 -10.45 -3.32 -7.95
N GLN A 201 -10.80 -4.59 -8.01
CA GLN A 201 -10.58 -5.42 -9.19
C GLN A 201 -11.71 -6.42 -9.40
N LEU A 202 -11.84 -6.86 -10.64
CA LEU A 202 -12.52 -8.09 -11.00
C LEU A 202 -11.48 -9.19 -11.23
N ALA A 203 -11.78 -10.41 -10.83
CA ALA A 203 -10.90 -11.54 -11.08
C ALA A 203 -11.65 -12.74 -11.65
N LEU A 204 -11.05 -13.39 -12.65
CA LEU A 204 -11.49 -14.67 -13.19
C LEU A 204 -10.48 -15.73 -12.76
N ASN A 205 -10.96 -16.81 -12.15
CA ASN A 205 -10.17 -17.97 -11.78
C ASN A 205 -10.63 -19.18 -12.60
N VAL A 206 -9.67 -19.98 -13.03
CA VAL A 206 -9.88 -21.27 -13.68
C VAL A 206 -8.95 -22.29 -13.05
N GLU A 207 -9.47 -23.47 -12.76
CA GLU A 207 -8.71 -24.48 -12.04
C GLU A 207 -9.04 -25.89 -12.52
N THR A 208 -8.08 -26.79 -12.31
CA THR A 208 -8.30 -28.21 -12.45
C THR A 208 -7.47 -28.99 -11.44
N MET A 209 -8.09 -29.98 -10.79
CA MET A 209 -7.48 -30.75 -9.72
C MET A 209 -7.59 -32.23 -10.05
N GLY A 210 -6.47 -32.94 -9.99
CA GLY A 210 -6.41 -34.35 -10.34
C GLY A 210 -5.51 -35.15 -9.41
N ARG A 211 -5.54 -36.48 -9.57
CA ARG A 211 -4.70 -37.39 -8.79
C ARG A 211 -3.20 -37.10 -8.96
N TYR A 212 -2.76 -36.86 -10.19
CA TYR A 212 -1.33 -36.71 -10.52
C TYR A 212 -0.84 -35.27 -10.62
N TRP A 213 -1.72 -34.34 -11.00
CA TRP A 213 -1.36 -32.95 -11.17
C TRP A 213 -2.57 -32.03 -11.08
N ASP A 214 -2.32 -30.81 -10.62
CA ASP A 214 -3.26 -29.71 -10.57
C ASP A 214 -2.76 -28.57 -11.46
N ALA A 215 -3.67 -27.74 -11.97
CA ALA A 215 -3.33 -26.45 -12.53
C ALA A 215 -4.35 -25.39 -12.10
N ASN A 216 -3.89 -24.17 -11.96
CA ASN A 216 -4.71 -23.03 -11.59
C ASN A 216 -4.25 -21.80 -12.37
N GLY A 217 -5.18 -20.95 -12.79
CA GLY A 217 -4.91 -19.69 -13.46
C GLY A 217 -5.86 -18.62 -12.97
N ASN A 218 -5.35 -17.40 -12.78
CA ASN A 218 -6.11 -16.23 -12.37
C ASN A 218 -5.84 -15.08 -13.32
N PHE A 219 -6.88 -14.30 -13.65
CA PHE A 219 -6.78 -13.07 -14.41
C PHE A 219 -7.39 -11.92 -13.60
N TYR A 220 -6.67 -10.82 -13.50
CA TYR A 220 -7.00 -9.68 -12.65
C TYR A 220 -7.20 -8.42 -13.49
N LEU A 221 -8.33 -7.76 -13.30
CA LEU A 221 -8.72 -6.53 -13.99
C LEU A 221 -9.09 -5.44 -12.98
N PRO A 222 -8.18 -4.50 -12.68
CA PRO A 222 -8.47 -3.33 -11.87
C PRO A 222 -9.54 -2.44 -12.48
N ILE A 223 -10.44 -1.95 -11.63
CA ILE A 223 -11.55 -1.07 -11.99
C ILE A 223 -11.58 0.16 -11.06
N GLY A 224 -12.32 1.21 -11.45
CA GLY A 224 -12.41 2.44 -10.67
C GLY A 224 -11.13 3.27 -10.70
N ASN A 225 -10.74 3.83 -9.55
CA ASN A 225 -9.55 4.67 -9.41
C ASN A 225 -8.28 3.81 -9.40
N ARG A 226 -7.66 3.67 -10.58
CA ARG A 226 -6.49 2.79 -10.76
C ARG A 226 -5.16 3.45 -10.42
N ARG A 227 -5.11 4.77 -10.24
CA ARG A 227 -3.90 5.51 -9.84
C ARG A 227 -4.27 6.54 -8.79
N GLN A 228 -3.60 6.49 -7.65
CA GLN A 228 -3.93 7.34 -6.49
C GLN A 228 -2.63 7.72 -5.76
N GLU A 229 -2.60 8.92 -5.17
CA GLU A 229 -1.54 9.31 -4.25
C GLU A 229 -1.78 8.64 -2.89
N LEU A 230 -0.82 7.84 -2.46
CA LEU A 230 -0.87 7.06 -1.22
C LEU A 230 -0.36 7.86 -0.02
N SER A 231 0.74 8.59 -0.22
CA SER A 231 1.34 9.48 0.77
C SER A 231 1.93 10.72 0.12
N LEU A 232 2.02 11.78 0.92
CA LEU A 232 2.72 13.01 0.62
C LEU A 232 3.62 13.31 1.80
N ASP A 233 4.93 13.34 1.56
CA ASP A 233 5.95 13.47 2.58
C ASP A 233 6.83 14.68 2.28
N PHE A 234 7.10 15.50 3.30
CA PHE A 234 8.05 16.62 3.18
C PHE A 234 9.48 16.09 3.17
N ASN A 235 10.35 16.60 2.28
CA ASN A 235 11.75 16.20 2.28
C ASN A 235 12.51 17.09 3.28
N GLU A 236 12.70 16.59 4.50
CA GLU A 236 13.43 17.32 5.54
C GLU A 236 14.84 17.72 5.09
N GLY A 237 15.22 18.97 5.32
CA GLY A 237 16.50 19.55 4.91
C GLY A 237 16.57 19.97 3.44
N SER A 238 15.46 19.89 2.69
CA SER A 238 15.39 20.39 1.30
C SER A 238 15.11 21.88 1.17
N GLN A 239 14.78 22.54 2.29
CA GLN A 239 14.49 23.96 2.36
C GLN A 239 15.66 24.78 1.84
N ARG A 240 15.36 25.80 1.05
CA ARG A 240 16.35 26.75 0.53
C ARG A 240 15.71 28.06 0.16
N PHE A 241 16.42 29.16 0.35
CA PHE A 241 15.97 30.45 -0.16
C PHE A 241 16.10 30.52 -1.68
N SER A 242 15.16 31.21 -2.32
CA SER A 242 15.20 31.56 -3.73
C SER A 242 14.51 32.90 -3.94
N GLU A 243 15.27 33.90 -4.39
CA GLU A 243 14.84 35.29 -4.45
C GLU A 243 14.34 35.78 -3.08
N PHE A 244 13.05 36.04 -2.93
CA PHE A 244 12.40 36.39 -1.65
C PHE A 244 11.68 35.20 -0.99
N ASN A 245 11.62 34.04 -1.63
CA ASN A 245 10.79 32.93 -1.17
C ASN A 245 11.61 31.81 -0.55
N VAL A 246 10.93 30.92 0.18
CA VAL A 246 11.47 29.63 0.57
C VAL A 246 10.97 28.57 -0.40
N LEU A 247 11.89 27.80 -0.97
CA LEU A 247 11.58 26.60 -1.74
C LEU A 247 11.79 25.35 -0.89
N TYR A 248 11.04 24.30 -1.19
CA TYR A 248 11.21 22.99 -0.59
C TYR A 248 10.95 21.90 -1.63
N ASP A 249 11.34 20.68 -1.29
CA ASP A 249 11.03 19.49 -2.05
C ASP A 249 10.09 18.57 -1.25
N GLN A 250 9.25 17.83 -1.95
CA GLN A 250 8.37 16.83 -1.35
C GLN A 250 8.43 15.52 -2.14
N THR A 251 8.14 14.42 -1.47
CA THR A 251 8.02 13.10 -2.09
C THR A 251 6.57 12.65 -2.05
N ARG A 252 6.02 12.35 -3.22
CA ARG A 252 4.72 11.73 -3.37
C ARG A 252 4.88 10.25 -3.67
N THR A 253 4.17 9.40 -2.93
CA THR A 253 4.07 7.98 -3.24
C THR A 253 2.82 7.75 -4.06
N LEU A 254 2.96 7.41 -5.34
CA LEU A 254 1.85 7.07 -6.22
C LEU A 254 1.65 5.55 -6.25
N GLY A 255 0.41 5.11 -6.03
CA GLY A 255 -0.01 3.72 -6.17
C GLY A 255 -0.77 3.50 -7.46
N THR A 256 -0.35 2.53 -8.27
CA THR A 256 -1.00 2.16 -9.52
C THR A 256 -1.44 0.70 -9.51
N ALA A 257 -2.74 0.45 -9.59
CA ALA A 257 -3.29 -0.90 -9.65
C ALA A 257 -3.03 -1.56 -11.01
N MET A 258 -2.48 -2.77 -10.98
CA MET A 258 -1.99 -3.48 -12.15
C MET A 258 -2.96 -4.56 -12.61
N ARG A 259 -3.23 -4.60 -13.93
CA ARG A 259 -3.93 -5.74 -14.54
C ARG A 259 -2.92 -6.84 -14.79
N GLY A 260 -3.33 -8.09 -14.70
CA GLY A 260 -2.38 -9.18 -14.87
C GLY A 260 -2.98 -10.56 -14.78
N PHE A 261 -2.10 -11.54 -14.64
CA PHE A 261 -2.47 -12.92 -14.44
C PHE A 261 -1.43 -13.66 -13.60
N ASP A 262 -1.84 -14.78 -13.01
CA ASP A 262 -0.93 -15.79 -12.49
C ASP A 262 -1.38 -17.18 -12.93
N ALA A 263 -0.43 -18.09 -13.09
CA ALA A 263 -0.69 -19.48 -13.42
C ALA A 263 0.28 -20.40 -12.69
N GLU A 264 -0.24 -21.48 -12.12
CA GLU A 264 0.52 -22.48 -11.36
C GLU A 264 0.15 -23.89 -11.82
N ILE A 265 1.14 -24.78 -11.82
CA ILE A 265 0.96 -26.24 -11.94
C ILE A 265 1.53 -26.87 -10.68
N GLY A 266 0.87 -27.89 -10.15
CA GLY A 266 1.38 -28.63 -9.00
C GLY A 266 1.23 -30.12 -9.08
N VAL A 267 2.04 -30.81 -8.30
CA VAL A 267 2.12 -32.27 -8.24
C VAL A 267 2.17 -32.73 -6.77
N PRO A 268 1.65 -33.92 -6.47
CA PRO A 268 1.82 -34.53 -5.15
C PRO A 268 3.30 -34.81 -4.88
N ILE A 269 3.72 -34.61 -3.64
CA ILE A 269 5.06 -34.96 -3.17
C ILE A 269 5.02 -36.43 -2.73
N TYR A 270 5.87 -37.25 -3.34
CA TYR A 270 5.97 -38.67 -3.02
C TYR A 270 6.86 -38.90 -1.78
N GLY A 271 6.48 -39.89 -0.98
CA GLY A 271 7.15 -40.25 0.27
C GLY A 271 6.12 -40.47 1.39
N GLU A 272 6.38 -41.43 2.27
CA GLU A 272 5.43 -41.85 3.31
C GLU A 272 4.96 -40.67 4.19
N LEU A 273 5.91 -39.86 4.67
CA LEU A 273 5.61 -38.66 5.46
C LEU A 273 4.87 -37.58 4.65
N ALA A 274 5.24 -37.37 3.39
CA ALA A 274 4.62 -36.37 2.53
C ALA A 274 3.17 -36.74 2.18
N GLN A 275 2.90 -38.02 1.95
CA GLN A 275 1.57 -38.54 1.66
C GLN A 275 0.66 -38.49 2.89
N GLN A 276 1.20 -38.76 4.09
CA GLN A 276 0.46 -38.60 5.35
C GLN A 276 -0.11 -37.18 5.50
N PHE A 277 0.66 -36.16 5.10
CA PHE A 277 0.24 -34.76 5.16
C PHE A 277 -0.35 -34.23 3.84
N GLN A 278 -0.66 -35.10 2.87
CA GLN A 278 -1.18 -34.72 1.55
C GLN A 278 -0.37 -33.60 0.88
N ALA A 279 0.95 -33.67 1.01
CA ALA A 279 1.84 -32.59 0.62
C ALA A 279 1.92 -32.44 -0.92
N ARG A 280 1.93 -31.20 -1.39
CA ARG A 280 1.99 -30.84 -2.81
C ARG A 280 3.01 -29.73 -3.05
N ALA A 281 3.67 -29.79 -4.19
CA ALA A 281 4.57 -28.75 -4.68
C ALA A 281 3.97 -28.10 -5.92
N TYR A 282 4.08 -26.77 -6.01
CA TYR A 282 3.56 -25.94 -7.08
C TYR A 282 4.68 -25.07 -7.65
N ALA A 283 4.65 -24.88 -8.95
CA ALA A 283 5.51 -23.94 -9.67
C ALA A 283 4.68 -23.18 -10.70
N GLY A 284 4.97 -21.90 -10.88
CA GLY A 284 4.17 -21.01 -11.70
C GLY A 284 4.87 -19.72 -12.11
N THR A 285 4.13 -18.90 -12.85
CA THR A 285 4.55 -17.58 -13.29
C THR A 285 3.40 -16.59 -13.14
N TYR A 286 3.74 -15.31 -13.10
CA TYR A 286 2.78 -14.23 -13.13
C TYR A 286 3.30 -13.07 -13.97
N GLY A 287 2.36 -12.27 -14.48
CA GLY A 287 2.65 -11.07 -15.25
C GLY A 287 1.65 -9.96 -14.93
N PHE A 288 2.15 -8.76 -14.63
CA PHE A 288 1.32 -7.58 -14.31
C PHE A 288 1.78 -6.37 -15.11
N GLN A 289 0.84 -5.50 -15.48
CA GLN A 289 1.09 -4.30 -16.26
C GLN A 289 0.14 -3.17 -15.84
N ALA A 290 0.62 -1.93 -15.94
CA ALA A 290 -0.17 -0.73 -15.75
C ALA A 290 0.34 0.42 -16.63
N SER A 291 -0.49 1.44 -16.85
CA SER A 291 -0.09 2.63 -17.60
C SER A 291 0.96 3.42 -16.81
N GLU A 292 2.06 3.80 -17.48
CA GLU A 292 3.21 4.53 -16.88
C GLU A 292 4.01 3.74 -15.83
N SER A 293 3.81 2.43 -15.78
CA SER A 293 4.55 1.45 -14.97
C SER A 293 5.36 0.52 -15.87
N GLU A 294 6.43 -0.06 -15.34
CA GLU A 294 7.15 -1.12 -16.04
C GLU A 294 6.36 -2.44 -15.96
N ASP A 295 6.48 -3.27 -17.00
CA ASP A 295 5.83 -4.58 -17.02
C ASP A 295 6.54 -5.52 -16.04
N VAL A 296 5.76 -6.14 -15.15
CA VAL A 296 6.24 -7.08 -14.13
C VAL A 296 6.12 -8.49 -14.65
N TRP A 297 7.21 -9.25 -14.62
CA TRP A 297 7.20 -10.70 -14.89
C TRP A 297 7.98 -11.43 -13.82
N GLY A 298 7.39 -12.50 -13.29
CA GLY A 298 8.02 -13.25 -12.21
C GLY A 298 7.62 -14.72 -12.19
N TRP A 299 8.29 -15.44 -11.30
CA TRP A 299 8.02 -16.85 -11.04
C TRP A 299 7.59 -17.06 -9.59
N ARG A 300 6.85 -18.15 -9.35
CA ARG A 300 6.34 -18.53 -8.04
C ARG A 300 6.62 -20.01 -7.79
N GLY A 301 7.12 -20.33 -6.60
CA GLY A 301 7.18 -21.69 -6.06
C GLY A 301 6.37 -21.77 -4.77
N ARG A 302 5.60 -22.84 -4.58
CA ARG A 302 4.77 -23.01 -3.38
C ARG A 302 4.74 -24.46 -2.91
N LEU A 303 4.87 -24.65 -1.61
CA LEU A 303 4.67 -25.92 -0.92
C LEU A 303 3.38 -25.84 -0.12
N GLN A 304 2.61 -26.92 -0.13
CA GLN A 304 1.33 -27.03 0.54
C GLN A 304 1.26 -28.34 1.31
N ALA A 305 0.73 -28.32 2.54
CA ALA A 305 0.50 -29.53 3.33
C ALA A 305 -0.69 -29.38 4.27
N TYR A 306 -1.20 -30.52 4.74
CA TYR A 306 -2.23 -30.62 5.76
C TYR A 306 -1.66 -31.33 6.99
N PRO A 307 -0.96 -30.62 7.90
CA PRO A 307 -0.37 -31.22 9.09
C PRO A 307 -1.40 -31.82 10.05
N LEU A 308 -2.62 -31.27 10.05
CA LEU A 308 -3.75 -31.78 10.81
C LEU A 308 -4.98 -31.85 9.90
N PRO A 309 -5.96 -32.71 10.22
CA PRO A 309 -7.28 -32.61 9.62
C PRO A 309 -7.78 -31.18 9.78
N ASN A 310 -8.14 -30.57 8.66
CA ASN A 310 -8.69 -29.23 8.58
C ASN A 310 -7.73 -28.04 8.73
N VAL A 311 -6.42 -28.28 8.89
CA VAL A 311 -5.41 -27.22 8.89
C VAL A 311 -4.59 -27.31 7.63
N LEU A 312 -4.65 -26.27 6.80
CA LEU A 312 -3.85 -26.09 5.61
C LEU A 312 -2.65 -25.19 5.95
N THR A 313 -1.45 -25.62 5.59
CA THR A 313 -0.25 -24.78 5.63
C THR A 313 0.32 -24.61 4.23
N GLU A 314 0.81 -23.40 3.94
CA GLU A 314 1.45 -23.09 2.66
C GLU A 314 2.70 -22.25 2.89
N LEU A 315 3.76 -22.55 2.15
CA LEU A 315 4.98 -21.75 2.08
C LEU A 315 5.21 -21.40 0.63
N SER A 316 5.32 -20.11 0.30
CA SER A 316 5.57 -19.69 -1.07
C SER A 316 6.74 -18.72 -1.16
N ILE A 317 7.44 -18.80 -2.28
CA ILE A 317 8.48 -17.87 -2.70
C ILE A 317 8.11 -17.30 -4.07
N THR A 318 8.25 -15.99 -4.22
CA THR A 318 8.09 -15.30 -5.51
C THR A 318 9.30 -14.42 -5.76
N SER A 319 9.64 -14.19 -7.02
CA SER A 319 10.74 -13.30 -7.38
C SER A 319 10.47 -12.63 -8.72
N ASP A 320 10.66 -11.31 -8.76
CA ASP A 320 10.56 -10.41 -9.90
C ASP A 320 11.37 -9.12 -9.62
N ASP A 321 11.56 -8.29 -10.64
CA ASP A 321 12.39 -7.07 -10.54
C ASP A 321 11.69 -5.89 -9.84
N THR A 322 10.37 -5.92 -9.69
CA THR A 322 9.57 -4.82 -9.13
C THR A 322 9.26 -5.04 -7.64
N PHE A 323 8.77 -6.22 -7.28
CA PHE A 323 8.43 -6.60 -5.91
C PHE A 323 9.55 -7.35 -5.19
N ASN A 324 10.68 -7.61 -5.86
CA ASN A 324 11.83 -8.36 -5.33
C ASN A 324 11.47 -9.80 -4.94
N THR A 325 12.42 -10.48 -4.28
CA THR A 325 12.17 -11.83 -3.76
C THR A 325 11.37 -11.76 -2.46
N ASN A 326 10.18 -12.36 -2.47
CA ASN A 326 9.27 -12.39 -1.34
C ASN A 326 9.05 -13.83 -0.87
N VAL A 327 8.90 -14.00 0.43
CA VAL A 327 8.56 -15.28 1.07
C VAL A 327 7.37 -15.04 1.98
N PHE A 328 6.36 -15.90 1.86
CA PHE A 328 5.22 -15.89 2.78
C PHE A 328 4.83 -17.28 3.23
N PHE A 329 4.33 -17.34 4.47
CA PHE A 329 3.81 -18.54 5.11
C PHE A 329 2.34 -18.33 5.48
N ASN A 330 1.46 -19.24 5.07
CA ASN A 330 0.03 -19.20 5.35
C ASN A 330 -0.38 -20.37 6.21
N VAL A 331 -1.22 -20.12 7.22
CA VAL A 331 -1.96 -21.14 7.97
C VAL A 331 -3.45 -20.85 7.84
N THR A 332 -4.24 -21.83 7.42
CA THR A 332 -5.69 -21.72 7.28
C THR A 332 -6.38 -22.89 7.97
N TRP A 333 -7.24 -22.59 8.93
CA TRP A 333 -8.07 -23.57 9.63
C TRP A 333 -9.50 -23.54 9.08
N THR A 334 -10.00 -24.69 8.64
CA THR A 334 -11.42 -24.88 8.30
C THR A 334 -12.14 -25.44 9.53
N PHE A 335 -12.99 -24.64 10.17
CA PHE A 335 -13.55 -25.02 11.47
C PHE A 335 -15.01 -25.51 11.40
N ALA A 336 -15.71 -25.30 10.28
CA ALA A 336 -17.10 -25.72 10.14
C ALA A 336 -17.51 -25.98 8.68
N GLY A 337 -18.56 -26.79 8.52
CA GLY A 337 -19.33 -26.96 7.29
C GLY A 337 -18.66 -27.74 6.15
N ARG A 338 -17.66 -28.58 6.47
CA ARG A 338 -17.09 -29.50 5.48
C ARG A 338 -18.15 -30.50 5.01
N PRO A 339 -18.23 -30.78 3.69
CA PRO A 339 -19.09 -31.86 3.21
C PRO A 339 -18.71 -33.18 3.87
N GLU A 340 -19.70 -34.00 4.17
CA GLU A 340 -19.50 -35.35 4.65
C GLU A 340 -19.23 -36.26 3.46
N TRP A 341 -17.97 -36.67 3.34
CA TRP A 341 -17.53 -37.59 2.31
C TRP A 341 -17.56 -39.04 2.79
N ASN A 342 -18.21 -39.91 2.03
CA ASN A 342 -18.18 -41.35 2.26
C ASN A 342 -16.79 -41.94 1.90
N GLU A 343 -16.56 -43.22 2.19
CA GLU A 343 -15.25 -43.86 1.96
C GLU A 343 -14.87 -43.91 0.48
N MET A 344 -15.84 -44.08 -0.41
CA MET A 344 -15.63 -44.09 -1.86
C MET A 344 -15.22 -42.70 -2.38
N GLU A 345 -15.89 -41.65 -1.92
CA GLU A 345 -15.59 -40.25 -2.30
C GLU A 345 -14.25 -39.76 -1.74
N LYS A 346 -13.82 -40.30 -0.59
CA LYS A 346 -12.47 -40.07 -0.03
C LYS A 346 -11.38 -40.79 -0.82
N SER A 347 -11.72 -41.84 -1.57
CA SER A 347 -10.79 -42.60 -2.39
C SER A 347 -10.53 -41.98 -3.77
N THR A 348 -11.36 -41.00 -4.18
CA THR A 348 -11.26 -40.26 -5.45
C THR A 348 -10.80 -38.81 -5.22
N GLN A 349 -10.68 -37.98 -6.26
CA GLN A 349 -10.42 -36.54 -6.10
C GLN A 349 -11.66 -35.73 -5.68
N MET A 350 -12.83 -36.35 -5.60
CA MET A 350 -14.09 -35.67 -5.32
C MET A 350 -14.10 -34.90 -4.00
N TYR A 351 -13.43 -35.42 -2.96
CA TYR A 351 -13.32 -34.74 -1.65
C TYR A 351 -12.66 -33.35 -1.73
N ARG A 352 -11.91 -33.08 -2.82
CA ARG A 352 -11.23 -31.81 -3.07
C ARG A 352 -12.15 -30.74 -3.67
N MET A 353 -13.41 -31.07 -3.99
CA MET A 353 -14.39 -30.07 -4.43
C MET A 353 -14.63 -28.97 -3.38
N ALA A 354 -14.34 -29.22 -2.11
CA ALA A 354 -14.40 -28.23 -1.03
C ALA A 354 -13.07 -27.49 -0.76
N GLU A 355 -12.04 -27.65 -1.60
CA GLU A 355 -10.78 -26.90 -1.45
C GLU A 355 -10.98 -25.40 -1.61
N ARG A 356 -10.12 -24.60 -0.99
CA ARG A 356 -10.18 -23.14 -1.12
C ARG A 356 -9.74 -22.71 -2.53
N VAL A 357 -10.42 -21.70 -3.10
CA VAL A 357 -10.01 -21.09 -4.38
C VAL A 357 -8.70 -20.33 -4.22
N ARG A 358 -7.78 -20.56 -5.15
CA ARG A 358 -6.41 -20.05 -5.11
C ARG A 358 -6.28 -18.81 -5.96
N LYS A 359 -6.17 -17.66 -5.29
CA LYS A 359 -5.91 -16.34 -5.88
C LYS A 359 -5.20 -15.44 -4.87
N ASN A 360 -4.63 -14.34 -5.36
CA ASN A 360 -4.12 -13.28 -4.50
C ASN A 360 -5.26 -12.67 -3.65
N TYR A 361 -4.95 -12.31 -2.41
CA TYR A 361 -5.91 -11.64 -1.50
C TYR A 361 -6.03 -10.15 -1.79
N ASN A 362 -4.91 -9.57 -2.24
CA ASN A 362 -4.74 -8.16 -2.52
C ASN A 362 -4.92 -7.87 -4.01
N VAL A 363 -5.22 -6.61 -4.29
CA VAL A 363 -5.02 -5.99 -5.60
C VAL A 363 -3.52 -5.71 -5.72
N VAL A 364 -2.91 -6.13 -6.82
CA VAL A 364 -1.48 -5.86 -7.06
C VAL A 364 -1.31 -4.39 -7.42
N ILE A 365 -0.59 -3.65 -6.57
CA ILE A 365 -0.37 -2.22 -6.70
C ILE A 365 1.14 -1.97 -6.79
N GLU A 366 1.57 -1.32 -7.87
CA GLU A 366 2.92 -0.76 -7.95
C GLU A 366 2.97 0.54 -7.16
N GLN A 367 4.00 0.72 -6.32
CA GLN A 367 4.24 1.97 -5.60
C GLN A 367 5.47 2.67 -6.17
N LYS A 368 5.29 3.88 -6.69
CA LYS A 368 6.35 4.71 -7.26
C LYS A 368 6.48 6.01 -6.48
N LYS A 369 7.69 6.30 -6.00
CA LYS A 369 8.03 7.58 -5.36
C LYS A 369 8.41 8.60 -6.44
N VAL A 370 7.80 9.77 -6.37
CA VAL A 370 8.07 10.91 -7.26
C VAL A 370 8.48 12.08 -6.38
N VAL A 371 9.64 12.66 -6.67
CA VAL A 371 10.12 13.87 -5.98
C VAL A 371 9.70 15.08 -6.79
N ASP A 372 8.87 15.94 -6.18
CA ASP A 372 8.56 17.26 -6.71
C ASP A 372 9.52 18.25 -6.06
N SER A 373 10.45 18.80 -6.86
CA SER A 373 11.48 19.73 -6.37
C SER A 373 11.16 21.18 -6.70
N GLY A 374 11.55 22.08 -5.80
CA GLY A 374 11.48 23.53 -6.03
C GLY A 374 10.07 24.10 -5.89
N LEU A 375 9.27 23.52 -5.00
CA LEU A 375 7.95 24.04 -4.66
C LEU A 375 8.10 25.25 -3.74
N VAL A 376 7.27 26.27 -3.96
CA VAL A 376 7.27 27.49 -3.15
C VAL A 376 6.50 27.24 -1.85
N ALA A 377 7.09 27.58 -0.72
CA ALA A 377 6.46 27.49 0.59
C ALA A 377 5.31 28.51 0.71
N ILE A 378 4.10 28.02 0.99
CA ILE A 378 2.90 28.84 1.15
C ILE A 378 2.59 29.03 2.62
N ASN A 379 2.40 30.29 3.03
CA ASN A 379 1.92 30.66 4.35
C ASN A 379 0.44 30.23 4.50
N PRO A 380 0.10 29.36 5.47
CA PRO A 380 -1.27 28.88 5.64
C PRO A 380 -2.25 29.97 6.11
N ASP A 381 -1.77 31.04 6.75
CA ASP A 381 -2.61 32.10 7.28
C ASP A 381 -3.07 33.08 6.19
N THR A 382 -2.20 33.34 5.20
CA THR A 382 -2.47 34.28 4.10
C THR A 382 -2.84 33.58 2.79
N GLY A 383 -2.45 32.32 2.61
CA GLY A 383 -2.57 31.58 1.34
C GLY A 383 -1.59 32.06 0.25
N LEU A 384 -0.64 32.93 0.59
CA LEU A 384 0.38 33.48 -0.31
C LEU A 384 1.75 32.84 -0.02
N PRO A 385 2.71 32.90 -0.97
CA PRO A 385 4.09 32.54 -0.70
C PRO A 385 4.67 33.27 0.50
N TRP A 386 5.51 32.59 1.28
CA TRP A 386 6.35 33.27 2.28
C TRP A 386 7.33 34.21 1.59
N THR A 387 7.37 35.45 2.05
CA THR A 387 8.25 36.51 1.55
C THR A 387 9.24 36.94 2.62
N ILE A 388 10.53 36.91 2.26
CA ILE A 388 11.66 37.09 3.17
C ILE A 388 12.60 38.09 2.56
N SER A 389 12.82 39.19 3.28
CA SER A 389 13.85 40.15 2.95
C SER A 389 15.11 39.80 3.72
N HIS A 390 16.22 39.67 3.00
CA HIS A 390 17.52 39.36 3.57
C HIS A 390 18.28 40.64 3.90
N VAL A 391 18.97 40.63 5.04
CA VAL A 391 19.82 41.73 5.51
C VAL A 391 21.21 41.20 5.84
N ASP A 392 22.24 41.90 5.38
CA ASP A 392 23.64 41.58 5.65
C ASP A 392 24.48 42.86 5.68
N SER A 393 25.15 43.15 6.81
CA SER A 393 25.98 44.35 6.95
C SER A 393 27.17 44.41 5.97
N TYR A 394 27.62 43.25 5.46
CA TYR A 394 28.71 43.16 4.48
C TYR A 394 28.23 43.33 3.04
N ALA A 395 26.92 43.40 2.80
CA ALA A 395 26.36 43.67 1.50
C ALA A 395 26.67 45.10 1.03
N ALA A 396 26.66 45.29 -0.29
CA ALA A 396 26.78 46.61 -0.87
C ALA A 396 25.51 47.45 -0.58
N PRO A 397 25.64 48.77 -0.38
CA PRO A 397 24.47 49.64 -0.24
C PRO A 397 23.56 49.57 -1.47
N GLY A 398 22.24 49.62 -1.25
CA GLY A 398 21.23 49.65 -2.32
C GLY A 398 20.80 48.28 -2.86
N GLY A 399 21.09 47.19 -2.14
CA GLY A 399 20.56 45.86 -2.44
C GLY A 399 19.03 45.82 -2.47
N THR A 400 18.48 44.80 -3.12
CA THR A 400 17.03 44.62 -3.33
C THR A 400 16.34 43.81 -2.24
N GLY A 401 17.09 43.19 -1.32
CA GLY A 401 16.58 42.34 -0.25
C GLY A 401 16.38 40.88 -0.63
N THR A 402 16.75 40.47 -1.84
CA THR A 402 16.74 39.05 -2.22
C THR A 402 17.89 38.31 -1.54
N VAL A 403 17.81 36.98 -1.44
CA VAL A 403 18.88 36.19 -0.82
C VAL A 403 20.28 36.39 -1.43
N LEU A 404 20.38 36.68 -2.73
CA LEU A 404 21.65 36.93 -3.41
C LEU A 404 22.02 38.42 -3.52
N ASP A 405 21.12 39.32 -3.14
CA ASP A 405 21.32 40.77 -3.13
C ASP A 405 20.62 41.38 -1.90
N PRO A 406 21.11 41.04 -0.68
CA PRO A 406 20.49 41.46 0.56
C PRO A 406 20.60 42.96 0.79
N TYR A 407 19.68 43.52 1.59
CA TYR A 407 19.81 44.87 2.10
C TYR A 407 21.01 44.99 3.04
N GLN A 408 21.64 46.16 3.09
CA GLN A 408 22.76 46.39 4.01
C GLN A 408 22.27 46.53 5.47
N THR A 409 21.09 47.13 5.67
CA THR A 409 20.57 47.45 7.00
C THR A 409 19.11 47.00 7.17
N ILE A 410 18.71 46.77 8.43
CA ILE A 410 17.32 46.44 8.78
C ILE A 410 16.35 47.57 8.38
N PRO A 411 16.66 48.87 8.62
CA PRO A 411 15.82 49.97 8.14
C PRO A 411 15.61 49.99 6.62
N ASP A 412 16.61 49.61 5.82
CA ASP A 412 16.44 49.51 4.37
C ASP A 412 15.45 48.39 3.99
N ALA A 413 15.53 47.25 4.69
CA ALA A 413 14.55 46.17 4.53
C ALA A 413 13.15 46.60 4.99
N GLN A 414 13.07 47.43 6.03
CA GLN A 414 11.82 47.99 6.52
C GLN A 414 11.14 48.94 5.55
N ALA A 415 11.93 49.77 4.87
CA ALA A 415 11.48 50.69 3.84
C ALA A 415 11.25 50.02 2.48
N GLY A 416 11.70 48.77 2.33
CA GLY A 416 11.51 47.95 1.14
C GLY A 416 10.05 47.51 0.93
N PRO A 417 9.80 46.65 -0.07
CA PRO A 417 8.49 46.05 -0.30
C PRO A 417 7.97 45.28 0.93
N ASP A 418 6.65 45.09 0.99
CA ASP A 418 6.01 44.27 2.03
C ASP A 418 6.61 42.86 2.05
N ARG A 419 6.94 42.38 3.25
CA ARG A 419 7.49 41.04 3.50
C ARG A 419 6.94 40.46 4.80
N ASP A 420 7.00 39.14 4.93
CA ASP A 420 6.60 38.46 6.16
C ASP A 420 7.74 38.42 7.20
N ILE A 421 9.00 38.33 6.74
CA ILE A 421 10.18 38.16 7.60
C ILE A 421 11.32 39.03 7.10
N ILE A 422 11.99 39.72 8.02
CA ILE A 422 13.35 40.23 7.82
C ILE A 422 14.33 39.24 8.41
N PHE A 423 15.18 38.66 7.57
CA PHE A 423 16.17 37.66 7.97
C PHE A 423 17.59 38.22 7.87
N THR A 424 18.21 38.46 9.03
CA THR A 424 19.55 39.06 9.14
C THR A 424 20.61 37.97 9.24
N HIS A 425 21.53 37.96 8.28
CA HIS A 425 22.54 36.91 8.12
C HIS A 425 23.55 36.89 9.27
N ALA A 426 24.07 35.69 9.57
CA ALA A 426 25.10 35.51 10.58
C ALA A 426 26.36 36.33 10.31
N GLY A 427 27.02 36.75 11.39
CA GLY A 427 28.21 37.59 11.36
C GLY A 427 27.95 39.04 11.00
N SER A 428 26.70 39.44 10.71
CA SER A 428 26.39 40.86 10.46
C SER A 428 26.78 41.71 11.67
N PHE A 429 27.49 42.81 11.44
CA PHE A 429 28.03 43.68 12.47
C PHE A 429 27.68 45.15 12.20
N TYR A 430 27.01 45.77 13.16
CA TYR A 430 26.52 47.14 13.08
C TYR A 430 27.12 47.97 14.21
N ASP A 431 28.02 48.89 13.89
CA ASP A 431 28.69 49.75 14.86
C ASP A 431 28.13 51.16 14.82
N ASN A 432 27.89 51.76 15.99
CA ASN A 432 27.33 53.11 16.11
C ASN A 432 26.02 53.30 15.32
N ALA A 433 25.22 52.22 15.24
CA ALA A 433 23.97 52.20 14.48
C ALA A 433 22.80 52.82 15.25
N ALA A 434 21.75 53.19 14.53
CA ALA A 434 20.49 53.63 15.12
C ALA A 434 19.73 52.45 15.75
N PRO A 435 18.78 52.72 16.68
CA PRO A 435 17.94 51.69 17.29
C PRO A 435 17.16 50.88 16.25
N ILE A 436 17.03 49.58 16.47
CA ILE A 436 16.11 48.74 15.68
C ILE A 436 14.69 49.08 16.14
N THR A 437 13.88 49.69 15.27
CA THR A 437 12.49 50.03 15.62
C THR A 437 11.54 49.16 14.83
N LEU A 438 10.85 48.26 15.50
CA LEU A 438 9.91 47.33 14.86
C LEU A 438 8.61 48.03 14.47
N THR A 439 7.96 47.48 13.45
CA THR A 439 6.58 47.79 13.08
C THR A 439 5.64 46.68 13.52
N ALA A 440 4.34 46.99 13.66
CA ALA A 440 3.39 45.99 14.14
C ALA A 440 3.27 44.82 13.17
N GLY A 441 3.28 43.58 13.69
CA GLY A 441 3.28 42.37 12.86
C GLY A 441 4.65 41.94 12.34
N GLU A 442 5.72 42.69 12.64
CA GLU A 442 7.02 42.46 12.03
C GLU A 442 7.80 41.32 12.70
N ARG A 443 8.39 40.44 11.89
CA ARG A 443 9.28 39.37 12.34
C ARG A 443 10.70 39.67 11.88
N VAL A 444 11.58 40.01 12.81
CA VAL A 444 12.99 40.30 12.55
C VAL A 444 13.84 39.22 13.24
N LEU A 445 14.46 38.38 12.41
CA LEU A 445 15.10 37.13 12.83
C LEU A 445 16.58 37.16 12.44
N GLY A 446 17.45 36.95 13.41
CA GLY A 446 18.89 36.88 13.27
C GLY A 446 19.37 35.43 13.21
N GLU A 447 20.19 35.14 12.22
CA GLU A 447 20.81 33.84 12.02
C GLU A 447 22.12 33.73 12.83
N GLY A 448 22.34 32.64 13.55
CA GLY A 448 23.64 32.44 14.21
C GLY A 448 23.56 31.56 15.44
N GLN A 449 24.72 31.05 15.86
CA GLN A 449 24.94 30.32 17.11
C GLN A 449 23.96 29.16 17.37
N GLY A 450 23.46 28.54 16.29
CA GLY A 450 22.50 27.43 16.37
C GLY A 450 21.09 27.86 16.76
N VAL A 451 20.72 29.13 16.58
CA VAL A 451 19.33 29.59 16.73
C VAL A 451 18.51 29.13 15.53
N ASP A 452 17.47 28.35 15.82
CA ASP A 452 16.56 27.77 14.84
C ASP A 452 15.28 28.61 14.74
N HIS A 453 14.95 29.05 13.52
CA HIS A 453 13.72 29.80 13.22
C HIS A 453 12.76 28.94 12.41
N PHE A 454 11.45 29.05 12.65
CA PHE A 454 10.46 28.23 11.97
C PHE A 454 9.43 29.05 11.19
N ILE A 455 9.00 28.49 10.06
CA ILE A 455 7.85 28.95 9.28
C ILE A 455 6.85 27.81 9.11
N ASN A 456 5.55 28.14 9.12
CA ASN A 456 4.52 27.16 8.84
C ASN A 456 4.33 27.01 7.33
N ILE A 457 4.44 25.79 6.82
CA ILE A 457 4.17 25.48 5.41
C ILE A 457 2.80 24.81 5.32
N SER A 458 1.94 25.33 4.44
CA SER A 458 0.62 24.74 4.17
C SER A 458 0.72 23.24 3.89
N GLY A 459 -0.01 22.44 4.65
CA GLY A 459 -0.02 20.97 4.56
C GLY A 459 1.08 20.23 5.35
N PHE A 460 2.10 20.93 5.85
CA PHE A 460 3.24 20.30 6.55
C PHE A 460 3.53 20.86 7.95
N GLY A 461 2.92 21.99 8.32
CA GLY A 461 3.11 22.63 9.64
C GLY A 461 4.48 23.31 9.76
N PRO A 462 5.02 23.45 10.99
CA PRO A 462 6.26 24.18 11.21
C PRO A 462 7.45 23.45 10.60
N LYS A 463 8.25 24.19 9.83
CA LYS A 463 9.49 23.76 9.21
C LYS A 463 10.59 24.76 9.46
N LEU A 464 11.79 24.24 9.69
CA LEU A 464 12.97 25.07 9.92
C LEU A 464 13.23 25.96 8.70
N LEU A 465 13.50 27.22 8.97
CA LEU A 465 13.93 28.19 7.99
C LEU A 465 15.38 27.84 7.56
N PRO A 466 15.70 27.86 6.26
CA PRO A 466 17.04 27.52 5.81
C PRO A 466 18.07 28.55 6.27
N ASN A 467 19.34 28.15 6.25
CA ASN A 467 20.44 29.07 6.48
C ASN A 467 20.68 29.96 5.25
N SER A 468 21.21 31.16 5.48
CA SER A 468 21.68 32.06 4.45
C SER A 468 22.88 31.45 3.69
N PRO A 469 23.16 31.90 2.45
CA PRO A 469 24.31 31.41 1.69
C PRO A 469 25.67 31.67 2.36
N ALA A 470 25.75 32.67 3.24
CA ALA A 470 26.97 33.08 3.92
C ALA A 470 27.20 32.34 5.26
N TYR A 471 26.21 31.59 5.75
CA TYR A 471 26.31 30.87 7.01
C TYR A 471 27.39 29.79 6.96
N GLY A 472 28.33 29.85 7.89
CA GLY A 472 29.48 28.96 7.95
C GLY A 472 30.45 29.08 6.78
N ASP A 473 30.39 30.16 5.99
CA ASP A 473 31.40 30.44 4.96
C ASP A 473 32.78 30.62 5.63
N PRO A 474 33.79 29.81 5.27
CA PRO A 474 35.14 29.92 5.84
C PRO A 474 35.87 31.22 5.48
N LEU A 475 35.39 31.97 4.48
CA LEU A 475 35.95 33.26 4.07
C LEU A 475 35.34 34.44 4.81
N ARG A 476 34.23 34.24 5.53
CA ARG A 476 33.53 35.28 6.27
C ARG A 476 33.87 35.19 7.76
N PRO A 477 34.42 36.26 8.37
CA PRO A 477 34.58 36.33 9.82
C PRO A 477 33.26 36.10 10.52
N ASP A 478 33.28 35.33 11.61
CA ASP A 478 32.12 35.20 12.49
C ASP A 478 30.84 34.72 11.79
N SER A 479 30.96 33.92 10.72
CA SER A 479 29.85 33.37 9.92
C SER A 479 28.94 32.37 10.67
N PHE A 480 29.21 32.15 11.95
CA PHE A 480 28.38 31.40 12.89
C PHE A 480 27.88 32.27 14.05
N VAL A 481 28.26 33.55 14.15
CA VAL A 481 27.87 34.44 15.24
C VAL A 481 26.54 35.12 14.89
N ARG A 482 25.67 35.33 15.86
CA ARG A 482 24.42 36.09 15.67
C ARG A 482 24.72 37.53 15.24
N PRO A 483 23.83 38.19 14.47
CA PRO A 483 23.97 39.60 14.15
C PRO A 483 24.20 40.43 15.42
N THR A 484 25.22 41.27 15.38
CA THR A 484 25.69 42.04 16.53
C THR A 484 25.55 43.52 16.25
N PHE A 485 24.85 44.21 17.15
CA PHE A 485 24.82 45.66 17.22
C PHE A 485 25.73 46.11 18.35
N ASN A 486 26.69 46.98 18.04
CA ASN A 486 27.69 47.49 18.96
C ASN A 486 27.57 49.01 19.06
N ASP A 487 27.64 49.55 20.28
CA ASP A 487 27.56 50.99 20.55
C ASP A 487 26.29 51.63 19.94
N THR A 488 25.13 50.99 20.09
CA THR A 488 23.87 51.50 19.50
C THR A 488 23.55 52.89 20.06
N VAL A 489 23.24 53.84 19.16
CA VAL A 489 22.95 55.23 19.52
C VAL A 489 21.48 55.36 19.95
N GLY A 490 21.24 55.34 21.26
CA GLY A 490 19.93 55.24 21.89
C GLY A 490 19.65 53.84 22.40
N ASP A 491 18.36 53.46 22.34
CA ASP A 491 17.92 52.13 22.75
C ASP A 491 18.39 51.06 21.74
N GLY A 492 18.55 49.80 22.15
CA GLY A 492 18.97 48.71 21.28
C GLY A 492 17.88 48.31 20.30
N VAL A 493 16.76 47.80 20.81
CA VAL A 493 15.56 47.49 20.04
C VAL A 493 14.30 48.06 20.70
N ILE A 494 13.43 48.66 19.88
CA ILE A 494 12.12 49.18 20.26
C ILE A 494 11.08 48.27 19.61
N LEU A 495 10.32 47.59 20.46
CA LEU A 495 9.31 46.60 20.10
C LEU A 495 8.03 47.25 19.56
N ALA A 496 7.24 46.47 18.83
CA ALA A 496 5.90 46.81 18.40
C ALA A 496 4.91 45.72 18.81
N SER A 497 3.62 45.95 18.58
CA SER A 497 2.61 44.90 18.83
C SER A 497 2.67 43.82 17.76
N ASP A 498 2.33 42.58 18.10
CA ASP A 498 2.32 41.44 17.18
C ASP A 498 3.70 41.17 16.53
N SER A 499 4.80 41.57 17.17
CA SER A 499 6.15 41.48 16.60
C SER A 499 6.98 40.36 17.20
N GLU A 500 7.90 39.81 16.40
CA GLU A 500 8.91 38.85 16.84
C GLU A 500 10.31 39.43 16.60
N PHE A 501 11.14 39.47 17.64
CA PHE A 501 12.55 39.84 17.54
C PHE A 501 13.41 38.72 18.10
N SER A 502 14.25 38.11 17.27
CA SER A 502 15.00 36.95 17.74
C SER A 502 16.38 36.80 17.14
N GLY A 503 17.34 36.30 17.92
CA GLY A 503 18.66 35.90 17.43
C GLY A 503 19.66 37.05 17.28
N PHE A 504 19.66 38.03 18.19
CA PHE A 504 20.53 39.21 18.13
C PHE A 504 21.41 39.37 19.37
N ILE A 505 22.56 40.02 19.19
CA ILE A 505 23.42 40.50 20.28
C ILE A 505 23.43 42.03 20.25
N LEU A 506 23.07 42.65 21.37
CA LEU A 506 22.99 44.10 21.57
C LEU A 506 24.03 44.50 22.62
N ASN A 507 25.18 44.99 22.16
CA ASN A 507 26.29 45.44 23.00
C ASN A 507 26.31 46.96 23.14
N ASP A 508 26.51 47.40 24.38
CA ASP A 508 26.76 48.79 24.77
C ASP A 508 25.71 49.79 24.21
N PRO A 509 24.38 49.51 24.26
CA PRO A 509 23.40 50.50 23.86
C PRO A 509 23.50 51.71 24.80
N THR A 510 23.59 52.91 24.21
CA THR A 510 23.75 54.17 24.95
C THR A 510 22.47 54.61 25.67
N GLY A 511 21.34 53.94 25.41
CA GLY A 511 20.09 53.97 26.14
C GLY A 511 19.76 52.60 26.77
N ARG A 512 18.53 52.13 26.57
CA ARG A 512 18.05 50.83 27.07
C ARG A 512 18.35 49.69 26.11
N GLY A 513 18.38 48.45 26.56
CA GLY A 513 18.58 47.29 25.68
C GLY A 513 17.36 46.99 24.81
N VAL A 514 16.30 46.46 25.42
CA VAL A 514 15.01 46.15 24.78
C VAL A 514 13.93 47.02 25.38
N VAL A 515 13.13 47.67 24.52
CA VAL A 515 12.10 48.63 24.95
C VAL A 515 10.73 48.25 24.37
N GLY A 516 9.73 48.10 25.23
CA GLY A 516 8.33 47.92 24.84
C GLY A 516 7.42 48.92 25.55
N ILE A 517 6.88 49.90 24.81
CA ILE A 517 5.98 50.92 25.38
C ILE A 517 4.63 50.86 24.68
N GLY A 518 3.58 50.51 25.41
CA GLY A 518 2.22 50.43 24.85
C GLY A 518 2.05 49.31 23.81
N VAL A 519 2.80 48.21 23.94
CA VAL A 519 2.79 47.07 23.00
C VAL A 519 2.06 45.85 23.60
N SER A 520 1.65 44.94 22.72
CA SER A 520 1.04 43.64 23.07
C SER A 520 1.41 42.54 22.09
N GLU A 521 1.32 41.28 22.52
CA GLU A 521 1.58 40.11 21.67
C GLU A 521 2.98 40.14 21.06
N THR A 522 4.00 40.29 21.90
CA THR A 522 5.39 40.42 21.45
C THR A 522 6.23 39.23 21.93
N THR A 523 7.10 38.75 21.03
CA THR A 523 8.05 37.67 21.35
C THR A 523 9.48 38.16 21.18
N VAL A 524 10.31 37.95 22.20
CA VAL A 524 11.74 38.29 22.18
C VAL A 524 12.56 37.06 22.58
N ASN A 525 13.22 36.44 21.60
CA ASN A 525 13.87 35.14 21.81
C ASN A 525 15.35 35.12 21.42
N TYR A 526 16.22 34.46 22.17
CA TYR A 526 17.65 34.38 21.85
C TYR A 526 18.29 35.76 21.63
N VAL A 527 18.02 36.70 22.55
CA VAL A 527 18.59 38.05 22.51
C VAL A 527 19.55 38.24 23.68
N ASP A 528 20.76 38.70 23.40
CA ASP A 528 21.72 39.07 24.44
C ASP A 528 21.82 40.59 24.51
N VAL A 529 21.53 41.17 25.67
CA VAL A 529 21.72 42.58 25.98
C VAL A 529 22.90 42.72 26.92
N ASN A 530 23.94 43.43 26.50
CA ASN A 530 25.16 43.60 27.28
C ASN A 530 25.47 45.08 27.48
N ASN A 531 25.79 45.47 28.72
CA ASN A 531 26.29 46.81 29.08
C ASN A 531 25.35 47.97 28.69
N ALA A 532 24.04 47.81 28.79
CA ALA A 532 23.11 48.91 28.53
C ALA A 532 23.36 50.08 29.50
N VAL A 533 23.39 51.32 29.00
CA VAL A 533 23.56 52.52 29.86
C VAL A 533 22.28 52.83 30.66
N GLY A 534 21.11 52.47 30.12
CA GLY A 534 19.83 52.48 30.81
C GLY A 534 19.47 51.11 31.38
N GLU A 535 18.18 50.80 31.38
CA GLU A 535 17.65 49.48 31.72
C GLU A 535 17.97 48.44 30.64
N GLY A 536 18.17 47.19 31.06
CA GLY A 536 18.40 46.09 30.12
C GLY A 536 17.15 45.78 29.30
N ILE A 537 16.04 45.52 29.97
CA ILE A 537 14.70 45.39 29.38
C ILE A 537 13.77 46.38 30.08
N TYR A 538 13.08 47.24 29.32
CA TYR A 538 12.13 48.21 29.84
C TYR A 538 10.77 48.05 29.16
N LEU A 539 9.77 47.69 29.96
CA LEU A 539 8.38 47.56 29.51
C LEU A 539 7.52 48.60 30.22
N SER A 540 6.69 49.34 29.49
CA SER A 540 5.75 50.30 30.08
C SER A 540 4.39 50.24 29.41
N SER A 541 3.34 50.23 30.23
CA SER A 541 1.94 50.23 29.76
C SER A 541 1.63 49.12 28.75
N VAL A 542 2.20 47.93 28.96
CA VAL A 542 2.05 46.77 28.05
C VAL A 542 0.76 45.98 28.33
N SER A 543 0.23 45.28 27.33
CA SER A 543 -0.97 44.43 27.45
C SER A 543 -0.80 43.10 26.70
N GLY A 544 -1.75 42.16 26.82
CA GLY A 544 -1.69 40.88 26.09
C GLY A 544 -0.57 39.94 26.60
N SER A 545 0.03 39.13 25.72
CA SER A 545 1.20 38.30 26.04
C SER A 545 2.51 38.94 25.62
N LEU A 546 3.52 38.94 26.49
CA LEU A 546 4.90 39.28 26.14
C LEU A 546 5.81 38.14 26.60
N ASP A 547 6.44 37.46 25.66
CA ASP A 547 7.24 36.27 25.89
C ASP A 547 8.73 36.55 25.65
N PHE A 548 9.55 36.24 26.64
CA PHE A 548 11.01 36.35 26.62
C PHE A 548 11.63 34.96 26.84
N GLU A 549 12.25 34.40 25.80
CA GLU A 549 12.86 33.07 25.86
C GLU A 549 14.34 33.10 25.46
N SER A 550 15.20 32.46 26.24
CA SER A 550 16.66 32.47 26.04
C SER A 550 17.24 33.87 25.87
N THR A 551 16.66 34.86 26.58
CA THR A 551 17.08 36.26 26.54
C THR A 551 17.99 36.54 27.73
N ASN A 552 19.21 37.01 27.46
CA ASN A 552 20.21 37.32 28.48
C ASN A 552 20.38 38.83 28.64
N VAL A 553 20.45 39.30 29.88
CA VAL A 553 20.75 40.69 30.19
C VAL A 553 21.96 40.71 31.12
N THR A 554 23.02 41.40 30.72
CA THR A 554 24.25 41.53 31.51
C THR A 554 24.67 42.99 31.68
N ASN A 555 25.12 43.34 32.90
CA ASN A 555 25.79 44.61 33.25
C ASN A 555 25.04 45.90 32.81
N SER A 556 23.72 45.94 32.96
CA SER A 556 22.97 47.18 32.70
C SER A 556 23.26 48.23 33.79
N THR A 557 23.61 49.45 33.42
CA THR A 557 23.84 50.52 34.41
C THR A 557 22.55 50.90 35.15
N GLY A 558 21.40 50.79 34.48
CA GLY A 558 20.07 50.84 35.10
C GLY A 558 19.58 49.47 35.57
N ASP A 559 18.30 49.38 35.93
CA ASP A 559 17.68 48.11 36.31
C ASP A 559 17.69 47.11 35.13
N ALA A 560 18.08 45.86 35.38
CA ALA A 560 18.23 44.88 34.30
C ALA A 560 16.89 44.50 33.63
N PHE A 561 15.78 44.50 34.40
CA PHE A 561 14.44 44.24 33.87
C PHE A 561 13.40 45.07 34.63
N VAL A 562 12.67 45.93 33.91
CA VAL A 562 11.64 46.82 34.45
C VAL A 562 10.31 46.61 33.75
N VAL A 563 9.23 46.52 34.55
CA VAL A 563 7.85 46.57 34.08
C VAL A 563 7.13 47.69 34.82
N ASP A 564 6.76 48.74 34.09
CA ASP A 564 6.10 49.94 34.62
C ASP A 564 4.67 50.07 34.07
N GLY A 565 3.73 49.47 34.80
CA GLY A 565 2.30 49.48 34.48
C GLY A 565 1.89 48.60 33.30
N GLY A 566 0.57 48.52 33.06
CA GLY A 566 -0.03 47.62 32.07
C GLY A 566 -0.80 46.46 32.69
N ASP A 567 -1.39 45.60 31.85
CA ASP A 567 -2.13 44.39 32.23
C ASP A 567 -1.65 43.12 31.50
N ALA A 568 -0.43 43.15 30.95
CA ALA A 568 0.14 42.03 30.23
C ALA A 568 0.47 40.82 31.11
N LEU A 569 0.39 39.64 30.51
CA LEU A 569 1.14 38.47 30.94
C LEU A 569 2.57 38.58 30.41
N VAL A 570 3.51 38.94 31.29
CA VAL A 570 4.94 38.93 30.96
C VAL A 570 5.53 37.60 31.39
N ARG A 571 6.07 36.85 30.43
CA ARG A 571 6.68 35.55 30.65
C ARG A 571 8.17 35.61 30.34
N PHE A 572 8.99 35.23 31.31
CA PHE A 572 10.43 35.08 31.16
C PHE A 572 10.79 33.63 31.48
N ASP A 573 11.05 32.82 30.45
CA ASP A 573 11.15 31.37 30.59
C ASP A 573 12.59 30.88 30.80
N THR A 574 13.50 31.33 29.95
CA THR A 574 14.90 30.90 29.92
C THR A 574 15.81 32.09 29.61
N GLY A 575 17.07 32.03 30.05
CA GLY A 575 18.03 33.13 29.96
C GLY A 575 18.55 33.56 31.33
N THR A 576 19.43 34.55 31.36
CA THR A 576 20.02 35.09 32.60
C THR A 576 19.77 36.59 32.72
N ILE A 577 19.58 37.05 33.96
CA ILE A 577 19.54 38.47 34.30
C ILE A 577 20.62 38.68 35.35
N GLU A 578 21.74 39.25 34.93
CA GLU A 578 22.90 39.50 35.77
C GLU A 578 23.23 40.99 35.73
N ASN A 579 23.15 41.67 36.87
CA ASN A 579 23.60 43.04 36.99
C ASN A 579 24.82 43.12 37.91
N THR A 580 25.82 43.92 37.55
CA THR A 580 27.10 43.99 38.27
C THR A 580 27.18 45.03 39.38
N ASP A 581 26.11 45.74 39.70
CA ASP A 581 26.05 46.64 40.88
C ASP A 581 24.83 46.41 41.77
#